data_AF-A0A662X1M2-F1
#
_entry.id   AF-A0A662X1M2-F1
#
_cell.length_a   1.000
_cell.length_b   1.000
_cell.length_c   1.000
_cell.angle_alpha   90.00
_cell.angle_beta   90.00
_cell.angle_gamma   90.00
#
_symmetry.space_group_name_H-M   'P 1'
#
loop_
_entity.id
_entity.type
_entity.pdbx_description
1 polymer ?
#
loop_
_entity_poly.entity_id
_entity_poly.type
_entity_poly.pdbx_seq_one_letter_code
_entity_poly.pdbx_strand_id
1 'polypeptide(L)'
;MASSPTAFHLRVQPAAGLKRPRESSLCLGTTWTLLLVLRNASLSVVFAWLAAFGLSLGSVITNLSVAKQTTMDFAVSVLTVSKFLNWVFVIATHAALLLQHPRVRALPLAQRPGALRCALTIAWKTMPGFLALNIATLVLGVLVYHLSPSVRRTKVHVYITLFLMHLDTIVASLATQSAFLEHAESIGRLAGPQGDATANAIAPSAASEQKQPRRARPRSYAARFMRLFRQLATSLLATHIAAAYAQFAARLPLHSQEQMGLFTLASVVLKVLLQELTRHYVLHRRLQSARVMAVIVGIPTIAIDTQMRIVLLRAHNTRTQLSGSFAMAVIEVLVRLVKTHIVHNQIRSQERARGLRSARASIAQRATDLMRRVSSRTNGENATETAIAPSQGRRRLRQSPSLLEFEGWKTRLLRHHATEVYLDMLSEYVAMGCAYAVLIVFWAHPKYLLAVEPGHAILSTDASMAMDEKLTMAQLQLWVVGVQMALEIVVDFVSCVLAALNGVNMALLESHSLFMAFFLIWAAVGNVIISANMLLRDDAS
;
A
#
# COMPACT_ATOMS: atom_id res chain seq x y z
N MET A 1 4.69 1.70 -32.91
CA MET A 1 5.07 0.27 -32.99
C MET A 1 5.36 -0.24 -31.59
N ALA A 2 4.40 -0.99 -31.04
CA ALA A 2 4.37 -1.46 -29.67
C ALA A 2 5.12 -2.80 -29.58
N SER A 3 6.26 -2.82 -28.89
CA SER A 3 6.92 -4.07 -28.48
C SER A 3 6.28 -4.56 -27.17
N SER A 4 5.52 -5.64 -27.30
CA SER A 4 4.95 -6.42 -26.20
C SER A 4 6.09 -6.99 -25.33
N PRO A 5 6.02 -6.91 -23.99
CA PRO A 5 6.90 -7.69 -23.14
C PRO A 5 6.43 -9.15 -23.14
N THR A 6 7.32 -10.03 -23.59
CA THR A 6 7.22 -11.48 -23.53
C THR A 6 6.89 -11.95 -22.11
N ALA A 7 5.62 -12.30 -21.89
CA ALA A 7 5.15 -12.96 -20.69
C ALA A 7 5.62 -14.42 -20.75
N PHE A 8 6.57 -14.77 -19.88
CA PHE A 8 6.90 -16.16 -19.60
C PHE A 8 5.67 -16.83 -18.96
N HIS A 9 5.02 -17.72 -19.69
CA HIS A 9 3.92 -18.54 -19.22
C HIS A 9 4.44 -19.55 -18.19
N LEU A 10 4.37 -19.20 -16.91
CA LEU A 10 4.39 -20.19 -15.83
C LEU A 10 3.08 -20.99 -15.90
N ARG A 11 3.20 -22.24 -16.33
CA ARG A 11 2.11 -23.23 -16.39
C ARG A 11 1.68 -23.56 -14.95
N VAL A 12 0.72 -22.81 -14.42
CA VAL A 12 0.03 -23.16 -13.17
C VAL A 12 -0.89 -24.33 -13.47
N GLN A 13 -0.58 -25.51 -12.93
CA GLN A 13 -1.50 -26.65 -12.91
C GLN A 13 -2.80 -26.24 -12.20
N PRO A 14 -3.98 -26.47 -12.80
CA PRO A 14 -5.24 -26.27 -12.10
C PRO A 14 -5.33 -27.33 -10.99
N ALA A 15 -5.38 -26.87 -9.73
CA ALA A 15 -5.61 -27.73 -8.59
C ALA A 15 -7.02 -28.32 -8.66
N ALA A 16 -7.14 -29.52 -9.23
CA ALA A 16 -8.33 -30.33 -9.14
C ALA A 16 -8.46 -30.86 -7.70
N GLY A 17 -9.57 -30.55 -7.03
CA GLY A 17 -9.98 -31.20 -5.79
C GLY A 17 -9.23 -30.77 -4.54
N LEU A 18 -9.36 -29.50 -4.13
CA LEU A 18 -9.02 -29.09 -2.76
C LEU A 18 -10.06 -29.69 -1.79
N LYS A 19 -9.70 -30.84 -1.16
CA LYS A 19 -10.31 -31.27 0.10
C LYS A 19 -10.37 -30.06 1.03
N ARG A 20 -11.52 -29.82 1.69
CA ARG A 20 -11.62 -28.79 2.73
C ARG A 20 -10.42 -28.94 3.67
N PRO A 21 -9.55 -27.93 3.80
CA PRO A 21 -8.45 -27.99 4.75
C PRO A 21 -9.03 -28.25 6.15
N ARG A 22 -8.36 -29.14 6.90
CA ARG A 22 -8.72 -29.47 8.28
C ARG A 22 -8.84 -28.16 9.08
N GLU A 23 -9.88 -27.98 9.90
CA GLU A 23 -10.13 -26.71 10.60
C GLU A 23 -8.91 -26.19 11.39
N SER A 24 -8.11 -27.10 11.96
CA SER A 24 -6.85 -26.77 12.62
C SER A 24 -5.80 -26.13 11.70
N SER A 25 -5.74 -26.53 10.43
CA SER A 25 -4.83 -25.94 9.44
C SER A 25 -5.25 -24.54 8.97
N LEU A 26 -6.56 -24.26 9.00
CA LEU A 26 -7.11 -22.93 8.70
C LEU A 26 -6.78 -21.94 9.82
N CYS A 27 -7.06 -22.29 11.07
CA CYS A 27 -6.74 -21.45 12.22
C CYS A 27 -5.24 -21.16 12.32
N LEU A 28 -4.40 -22.17 12.07
CA LEU A 28 -2.93 -21.98 12.07
C LEU A 28 -2.47 -21.03 10.95
N GLY A 29 -3.01 -21.18 9.74
CA GLY A 29 -2.68 -20.30 8.61
C GLY A 29 -3.13 -18.85 8.83
N THR A 30 -4.31 -18.65 9.42
CA THR A 30 -4.79 -17.32 9.80
C THR A 30 -3.93 -16.70 10.90
N THR A 31 -3.58 -17.48 11.93
CA THR A 31 -2.71 -17.01 13.02
C THR A 31 -1.35 -16.58 12.46
N TRP A 32 -0.76 -17.36 11.55
CA TRP A 32 0.49 -17.00 10.89
C TRP A 32 0.37 -15.68 10.09
N THR A 33 -0.72 -15.52 9.35
CA THR A 33 -0.99 -14.29 8.59
C THR A 33 -1.06 -13.08 9.53
N LEU A 34 -1.80 -13.21 10.64
CA LEU A 34 -1.94 -12.14 11.62
C LEU A 34 -0.61 -11.81 12.30
N LEU A 35 0.20 -12.81 12.66
CA LEU A 35 1.54 -12.59 13.21
C LEU A 35 2.46 -11.86 12.23
N LEU A 36 2.39 -12.17 10.93
CA LEU A 36 3.14 -11.44 9.90
C LEU A 36 2.67 -9.99 9.77
N VAL A 37 1.35 -9.75 9.82
CA VAL A 37 0.76 -8.40 9.81
C VAL A 37 1.25 -7.62 11.03
N LEU A 38 1.10 -8.17 12.23
CA LEU A 38 1.52 -7.56 13.49
C LEU A 38 3.02 -7.28 13.53
N ARG A 39 3.87 -8.19 13.04
CA ARG A 39 5.32 -7.99 12.97
C ARG A 39 5.70 -6.82 12.04
N ASN A 40 5.06 -6.73 10.88
CA ASN A 40 5.35 -5.67 9.91
C ASN A 40 4.79 -4.31 10.38
N ALA A 41 3.61 -4.33 11.00
CA ALA A 41 2.99 -3.15 11.60
C ALA A 41 3.81 -2.64 12.78
N SER A 42 4.21 -3.51 13.72
CA SER A 42 4.98 -3.11 14.91
C SER A 42 6.30 -2.44 14.55
N LEU A 43 7.03 -2.95 13.55
CA LEU A 43 8.24 -2.30 13.04
C LEU A 43 7.94 -0.88 12.53
N SER A 44 6.86 -0.71 11.77
CA SER A 44 6.44 0.59 11.24
C SER A 44 6.04 1.56 12.35
N VAL A 45 5.35 1.05 13.38
CA VAL A 45 4.95 1.81 14.57
C VAL A 45 6.19 2.27 15.34
N VAL A 46 7.19 1.42 15.57
CA VAL A 46 8.44 1.84 16.26
C VAL A 46 9.10 3.01 15.54
N PHE A 47 9.22 2.97 14.21
CA PHE A 47 9.77 4.10 13.45
C PHE A 47 8.87 5.34 13.48
N ALA A 48 7.55 5.17 13.50
CA ALA A 48 6.61 6.27 13.66
C ALA A 48 6.77 6.96 15.03
N TRP A 49 6.99 6.20 16.09
CA TRP A 49 7.28 6.71 17.44
C TRP A 49 8.62 7.44 17.51
N LEU A 50 9.68 6.86 16.92
CA LEU A 50 10.98 7.51 16.83
C LEU A 50 10.90 8.83 16.03
N ALA A 51 10.14 8.84 14.93
CA ALA A 51 9.88 10.06 14.17
C ALA A 51 9.11 11.08 14.99
N ALA A 52 8.02 10.70 15.66
CA ALA A 52 7.24 11.59 16.51
C ALA A 52 8.12 12.21 17.61
N PHE A 53 8.92 11.38 18.30
CA PHE A 53 9.87 11.84 19.30
C PHE A 53 10.88 12.83 18.71
N GLY A 54 11.49 12.50 17.56
CA GLY A 54 12.41 13.42 16.88
C GLY A 54 11.76 14.76 16.51
N LEU A 55 10.50 14.76 16.05
CA LEU A 55 9.76 15.99 15.73
C LEU A 55 9.34 16.78 16.97
N SER A 56 9.26 16.15 18.14
CA SER A 56 8.99 16.85 19.42
C SER A 56 10.19 17.69 19.87
N LEU A 57 11.41 17.33 19.47
CA LEU A 57 12.62 18.06 19.88
C LEU A 57 12.78 19.42 19.17
N GLY A 58 12.12 19.62 18.02
CA GLY A 58 12.24 20.85 17.24
C GLY A 58 13.66 21.07 16.71
N SER A 59 14.22 22.26 16.95
CA SER A 59 15.56 22.63 16.51
C SER A 59 16.65 22.08 17.43
N VAL A 60 17.22 20.93 17.07
CA VAL A 60 18.37 20.36 17.79
C VAL A 60 19.63 21.24 17.66
N ILE A 61 19.74 22.03 16.58
CA ILE A 61 20.91 22.87 16.28
C ILE A 61 21.01 24.04 17.26
N THR A 62 19.89 24.64 17.65
CA THR A 62 19.89 25.79 18.57
C THR A 62 20.31 25.43 20.00
N ASN A 63 20.29 24.13 20.35
CA ASN A 63 20.49 23.61 21.70
C ASN A 63 19.59 24.30 22.77
N LEU A 64 18.53 24.98 22.34
CA LEU A 64 17.54 25.59 23.20
C LEU A 64 16.49 24.55 23.58
N SER A 65 16.00 24.61 24.82
CA SER A 65 14.84 23.82 25.20
C SER A 65 13.63 24.21 24.35
N VAL A 66 12.74 23.26 24.09
CA VAL A 66 11.56 23.45 23.23
C VAL A 66 10.71 24.66 23.66
N ALA A 67 10.60 24.90 24.96
CA ALA A 67 9.88 26.05 25.51
C ALA A 67 10.49 27.41 25.14
N LYS A 68 11.81 27.46 24.90
CA LYS A 68 12.56 28.67 24.56
C LYS A 68 12.70 28.89 23.04
N GLN A 69 12.40 27.88 22.23
CA GLN A 69 12.47 28.01 20.78
C GLN A 69 11.31 28.88 20.27
N THR A 70 11.60 29.78 19.32
CA THR A 70 10.55 30.54 18.64
C THR A 70 9.64 29.59 17.86
N THR A 71 8.37 29.96 17.66
CA THR A 71 7.43 29.13 16.87
C THR A 71 7.94 28.93 15.44
N MET A 72 8.59 29.95 14.86
CA MET A 72 9.21 29.86 13.54
C MET A 72 10.37 28.86 13.52
N ASP A 73 11.33 28.98 14.43
CA ASP A 73 12.51 28.09 14.46
C ASP A 73 12.11 26.63 14.67
N PHE A 74 11.14 26.40 15.56
CA PHE A 74 10.59 25.09 15.81
C PHE A 74 9.93 24.53 14.53
N ALA A 75 9.06 25.31 13.89
CA ALA A 75 8.34 24.89 12.69
C ALA A 75 9.26 24.58 11.51
N VAL A 76 10.20 25.48 11.21
CA VAL A 76 11.17 25.30 10.12
C VAL A 76 12.06 24.09 10.40
N SER A 77 12.43 23.85 11.66
CA SER A 77 13.20 22.66 12.05
C SER A 77 12.38 21.38 11.89
N VAL A 78 11.12 21.37 12.31
CA VAL A 78 10.19 20.25 12.10
C VAL A 78 10.03 19.94 10.62
N LEU A 79 9.86 20.94 9.74
CA LEU A 79 9.79 20.75 8.28
C LEU A 79 11.09 20.15 7.72
N THR A 80 12.24 20.66 8.16
CA THR A 80 13.56 20.23 7.70
C THR A 80 13.84 18.79 8.12
N VAL A 81 13.57 18.45 9.39
CA VAL A 81 13.70 17.08 9.91
C VAL A 81 12.71 16.15 9.21
N SER A 82 11.47 16.59 9.01
CA SER A 82 10.46 15.83 8.26
C SER A 82 10.96 15.47 6.87
N LYS A 83 11.53 16.44 6.15
CA LYS A 83 12.08 16.22 4.80
C LYS A 83 13.27 15.26 4.83
N PHE A 84 14.17 15.41 5.80
CA PHE A 84 15.30 14.51 5.96
C PHE A 84 14.85 13.07 6.24
N LEU A 85 13.92 12.86 7.18
CA LEU A 85 13.33 11.55 7.47
C LEU A 85 12.69 10.94 6.22
N ASN A 86 11.89 11.72 5.49
CA ASN A 86 11.29 11.26 4.24
C ASN A 86 12.36 10.79 3.23
N TRP A 87 13.44 11.55 3.04
CA TRP A 87 14.53 11.17 2.14
C TRP A 87 15.21 9.86 2.55
N VAL A 88 15.49 9.67 3.85
CA VAL A 88 16.06 8.42 4.38
C VAL A 88 15.17 7.21 4.07
N PHE A 89 13.85 7.32 4.32
CA PHE A 89 12.92 6.21 4.07
C PHE A 89 12.65 5.98 2.57
N VAL A 90 12.69 7.04 1.75
CA VAL A 90 12.65 6.91 0.29
C VAL A 90 13.87 6.13 -0.21
N ILE A 91 15.08 6.42 0.29
CA ILE A 91 16.29 5.65 -0.04
C ILE A 91 16.14 4.19 0.38
N ALA A 92 15.71 3.93 1.62
CA ALA A 92 15.54 2.57 2.12
C ALA A 92 14.53 1.77 1.26
N THR A 93 13.41 2.37 0.91
CA THR A 93 12.38 1.77 0.04
C THR A 93 12.94 1.45 -1.34
N HIS A 94 13.69 2.37 -1.93
CA HIS A 94 14.28 2.18 -3.26
C HIS A 94 15.45 1.19 -3.26
N ALA A 95 16.23 1.12 -2.18
CA ALA A 95 17.25 0.10 -1.98
C ALA A 95 16.61 -1.31 -1.90
N ALA A 96 15.49 -1.44 -1.17
CA ALA A 96 14.72 -2.68 -1.12
C ALA A 96 14.17 -3.07 -2.51
N LEU A 97 13.69 -2.09 -3.30
CA LEU A 97 13.26 -2.33 -4.68
C LEU A 97 14.41 -2.85 -5.56
N LEU A 98 15.62 -2.31 -5.41
CA LEU A 98 16.80 -2.74 -6.16
C LEU A 98 17.19 -4.18 -5.79
N LEU A 99 17.21 -4.51 -4.50
CA LEU A 99 17.52 -5.87 -4.01
C LEU A 99 16.50 -6.92 -4.46
N GLN A 100 15.23 -6.55 -4.55
CA GLN A 100 14.17 -7.46 -5.00
C GLN A 100 14.10 -7.61 -6.52
N HIS A 101 14.91 -6.87 -7.28
CA HIS A 101 14.86 -6.93 -8.73
C HIS A 101 15.29 -8.32 -9.24
N PRO A 102 14.54 -8.98 -10.14
CA PRO A 102 14.81 -10.36 -10.57
C PRO A 102 16.24 -10.59 -11.06
N ARG A 103 16.81 -9.64 -11.81
CA ARG A 103 18.20 -9.72 -12.29
C ARG A 103 19.24 -9.63 -11.17
N VAL A 104 18.97 -8.85 -10.11
CA VAL A 104 19.86 -8.74 -8.95
C VAL A 104 19.74 -10.00 -8.10
N ARG A 105 18.54 -10.55 -7.95
CA ARG A 105 18.32 -11.85 -7.29
C ARG A 105 18.93 -13.03 -8.07
N ALA A 106 19.03 -12.94 -9.38
CA ALA A 106 19.64 -13.98 -10.21
C ALA A 106 21.17 -14.06 -10.04
N LEU A 107 21.80 -13.05 -9.46
CA LEU A 107 23.25 -13.06 -9.19
C LEU A 107 23.63 -14.14 -8.16
N PRO A 108 24.83 -14.74 -8.29
CA PRO A 108 25.43 -15.53 -7.22
C PRO A 108 25.51 -14.72 -5.92
N LEU A 109 25.31 -15.38 -4.78
CA LEU A 109 25.30 -14.73 -3.45
C LEU A 109 26.53 -13.85 -3.20
N ALA A 110 27.73 -14.31 -3.60
CA ALA A 110 28.99 -13.58 -3.47
C ALA A 110 29.04 -12.27 -4.27
N GLN A 111 28.22 -12.13 -5.32
CA GLN A 111 28.18 -10.95 -6.20
C GLN A 111 26.95 -10.07 -5.96
N ARG A 112 26.03 -10.47 -5.06
CA ARG A 112 24.85 -9.67 -4.74
C ARG A 112 25.26 -8.43 -3.96
N PRO A 113 24.85 -7.22 -4.38
CA PRO A 113 25.11 -6.03 -3.61
C PRO A 113 24.37 -6.10 -2.26
N GLY A 114 25.07 -5.78 -1.17
CA GLY A 114 24.46 -5.67 0.15
C GLY A 114 23.47 -4.50 0.23
N ALA A 115 22.50 -4.59 1.14
CA ALA A 115 21.47 -3.55 1.34
C ALA A 115 22.07 -2.17 1.59
N LEU A 116 23.10 -2.09 2.43
CA LEU A 116 23.80 -0.85 2.74
C LEU A 116 24.47 -0.26 1.49
N ARG A 117 25.12 -1.09 0.65
CA ARG A 117 25.76 -0.62 -0.59
C ARG A 117 24.72 -0.07 -1.57
N CYS A 118 23.58 -0.73 -1.72
CA CYS A 118 22.46 -0.23 -2.53
C CYS A 118 21.95 1.12 -2.00
N ALA A 119 21.73 1.22 -0.68
CA ALA A 119 21.28 2.45 -0.05
C ALA A 119 22.27 3.60 -0.24
N LEU A 120 23.57 3.37 0.01
CA LEU A 120 24.61 4.38 -0.19
C LEU A 120 24.75 4.83 -1.65
N THR A 121 24.62 3.91 -2.60
CA THR A 121 24.65 4.25 -4.03
C THR A 121 23.49 5.16 -4.42
N ILE A 122 22.29 4.88 -3.91
CA ILE A 122 21.11 5.73 -4.16
C ILE A 122 21.24 7.06 -3.41
N ALA A 123 21.70 7.04 -2.16
CA ALA A 123 21.92 8.23 -1.35
C ALA A 123 22.88 9.20 -2.05
N TRP A 124 24.05 8.72 -2.48
CA TRP A 124 25.04 9.53 -3.18
C TRP A 124 24.49 10.19 -4.45
N LYS A 125 23.75 9.42 -5.26
CA LYS A 125 23.14 9.91 -6.50
C LYS A 125 22.01 10.92 -6.28
N THR A 126 21.35 10.88 -5.13
CA THR A 126 20.22 11.76 -4.80
C THR A 126 20.61 12.96 -3.94
N MET A 127 21.76 12.90 -3.27
CA MET A 127 22.23 13.90 -2.30
C MET A 127 22.25 15.33 -2.85
N PRO A 128 22.78 15.64 -4.05
CA PRO A 128 22.77 17.01 -4.55
C PRO A 128 21.36 17.58 -4.74
N GLY A 129 20.45 16.77 -5.30
CA GLY A 129 19.05 17.16 -5.48
C GLY A 129 18.32 17.34 -4.16
N PHE A 130 18.56 16.43 -3.21
CA PHE A 130 18.01 16.52 -1.86
C PHE A 130 18.47 17.80 -1.15
N LEU A 131 19.78 18.11 -1.15
CA LEU A 131 20.31 19.32 -0.52
C LEU A 131 19.70 20.58 -1.12
N ALA A 132 19.61 20.69 -2.45
CA ALA A 132 18.99 21.81 -3.12
C ALA A 132 17.50 21.98 -2.74
N LEU A 133 16.73 20.88 -2.75
CA LEU A 133 15.32 20.91 -2.37
C LEU A 133 15.13 21.17 -0.87
N ASN A 134 16.10 20.79 -0.02
CA ASN A 134 16.05 21.02 1.42
C ASN A 134 16.31 22.49 1.75
N ILE A 135 17.32 23.11 1.12
CA ILE A 135 17.53 24.56 1.18
C ILE A 135 16.27 25.30 0.71
N ALA A 136 15.65 24.88 -0.39
CA ALA A 136 14.40 25.47 -0.86
C ALA A 136 13.28 25.35 0.19
N THR A 137 13.16 24.21 0.87
CA THR A 137 12.17 23.99 1.94
C THR A 137 12.41 24.94 3.12
N LEU A 138 13.67 25.11 3.53
CA LEU A 138 14.05 26.02 4.61
C LEU A 138 13.73 27.48 4.26
N VAL A 139 14.13 27.94 3.07
CA VAL A 139 13.86 29.30 2.59
C VAL A 139 12.35 29.56 2.48
N LEU A 140 11.59 28.62 1.90
CA LEU A 140 10.13 28.73 1.76
C LEU A 140 9.43 28.69 3.12
N GLY A 141 9.91 27.86 4.04
CA GLY A 141 9.41 27.81 5.42
C GLY A 141 9.54 29.16 6.10
N VAL A 142 10.75 29.73 6.13
CA VAL A 142 11.03 31.06 6.70
C VAL A 142 10.18 32.14 6.03
N LEU A 143 10.11 32.14 4.69
CA LEU A 143 9.32 33.13 3.94
C LEU A 143 7.84 33.10 4.34
N VAL A 144 7.22 31.92 4.47
CA VAL A 144 5.82 31.80 4.87
C VAL A 144 5.58 32.31 6.29
N TYR A 145 6.55 32.20 7.19
CA TYR A 145 6.43 32.76 8.55
C TYR A 145 6.46 34.30 8.56
N HIS A 146 7.09 34.93 7.57
CA HIS A 146 7.05 36.38 7.36
C HIS A 146 5.78 36.86 6.63
N LEU A 147 4.95 35.96 6.09
CA LEU A 147 3.66 36.32 5.48
C LEU A 147 2.57 36.54 6.54
N SER A 148 1.41 37.03 6.09
CA SER A 148 0.28 37.32 6.97
C SER A 148 -0.20 36.08 7.75
N PRO A 149 -0.76 36.26 8.96
CA PRO A 149 -1.27 35.15 9.77
C PRO A 149 -2.30 34.28 9.05
N SER A 150 -3.11 34.87 8.15
CA SER A 150 -4.08 34.16 7.32
C SER A 150 -3.43 33.12 6.41
N VAL A 151 -2.24 33.41 5.85
CA VAL A 151 -1.47 32.48 5.02
C VAL A 151 -0.79 31.41 5.89
N ARG A 152 -0.35 31.75 7.11
CA ARG A 152 0.18 30.73 8.03
C ARG A 152 -0.89 29.72 8.43
N ARG A 153 -2.11 30.21 8.70
CA ARG A 153 -3.29 29.39 8.95
C ARG A 153 -3.70 28.52 7.77
N THR A 154 -3.24 28.70 6.54
CA THR A 154 -3.53 27.73 5.47
C THR A 154 -2.52 26.58 5.43
N LYS A 155 -1.42 26.65 6.21
CA LYS A 155 -0.36 25.63 6.25
C LYS A 155 0.28 25.38 4.88
N VAL A 156 0.30 26.39 4.00
CA VAL A 156 0.80 26.28 2.62
C VAL A 156 2.24 25.73 2.55
N HIS A 157 3.10 26.10 3.52
CA HIS A 157 4.46 25.58 3.62
C HIS A 157 4.50 24.05 3.74
N VAL A 158 3.50 23.41 4.38
CA VAL A 158 3.41 21.96 4.52
C VAL A 158 3.10 21.32 3.16
N TYR A 159 2.12 21.84 2.42
CA TYR A 159 1.77 21.32 1.09
C TYR A 159 2.92 21.46 0.09
N ILE A 160 3.59 22.61 0.10
CA ILE A 160 4.80 22.81 -0.71
C ILE A 160 5.87 21.79 -0.31
N THR A 161 6.09 21.57 0.99
CA THR A 161 7.06 20.57 1.46
C THR A 161 6.69 19.16 1.01
N LEU A 162 5.41 18.77 1.05
CA LEU A 162 4.93 17.48 0.54
C LEU A 162 5.18 17.35 -0.97
N PHE A 163 5.00 18.43 -1.74
CA PHE A 163 5.37 18.46 -3.15
C PHE A 163 6.87 18.27 -3.35
N LEU A 164 7.73 18.95 -2.57
CA LEU A 164 9.19 18.79 -2.65
C LEU A 164 9.64 17.38 -2.23
N MET A 165 9.01 16.77 -1.23
CA MET A 165 9.21 15.36 -0.85
C MET A 165 8.84 14.39 -1.98
N HIS A 166 7.82 14.73 -2.77
CA HIS A 166 7.47 13.96 -3.96
C HIS A 166 8.54 14.06 -5.05
N LEU A 167 9.15 15.24 -5.23
CA LEU A 167 10.29 15.40 -6.14
C LEU A 167 11.49 14.53 -5.70
N ASP A 168 11.77 14.46 -4.39
CA ASP A 168 12.81 13.56 -3.85
C ASP A 168 12.55 12.10 -4.24
N THR A 169 11.28 11.67 -4.20
CA THR A 169 10.86 10.32 -4.61
C THR A 169 11.13 10.06 -6.10
N ILE A 170 10.86 11.04 -6.97
CA ILE A 170 11.12 10.95 -8.41
C ILE A 170 12.63 10.85 -8.67
N VAL A 171 13.43 11.68 -8.00
CA VAL A 171 14.90 11.66 -8.13
C VAL A 171 15.46 10.33 -7.65
N ALA A 172 14.96 9.79 -6.53
CA ALA A 172 15.33 8.45 -6.04
C ALA A 172 14.94 7.33 -7.02
N SER A 173 13.77 7.42 -7.64
CA SER A 173 13.35 6.49 -8.70
C SER A 173 14.28 6.53 -9.92
N LEU A 174 14.71 7.71 -10.34
CA LEU A 174 15.68 7.87 -11.43
C LEU A 174 17.06 7.30 -11.06
N ALA A 175 17.53 7.58 -9.84
CA ALA A 175 18.79 7.05 -9.31
C ALA A 175 18.75 5.52 -9.19
N THR A 176 17.61 4.94 -8.83
CA THR A 176 17.42 3.48 -8.76
C THR A 176 17.49 2.86 -10.15
N GLN A 177 16.86 3.49 -11.14
CA GLN A 177 16.94 3.03 -12.53
C GLN A 177 18.36 3.13 -13.09
N SER A 178 19.13 4.18 -12.77
CA SER A 178 20.52 4.29 -13.22
C SER A 178 21.42 3.27 -12.52
N ALA A 179 21.28 3.09 -11.20
CA ALA A 179 21.99 2.06 -10.46
C ALA A 179 21.70 0.66 -11.01
N PHE A 180 20.45 0.37 -11.37
CA PHE A 180 20.09 -0.88 -12.03
C PHE A 180 20.80 -1.09 -13.36
N LEU A 181 20.87 -0.06 -14.21
CA LEU A 181 21.56 -0.17 -15.50
C LEU A 181 23.06 -0.42 -15.33
N GLU A 182 23.71 0.27 -14.40
CA GLU A 182 25.13 0.06 -14.08
C GLU A 182 25.39 -1.38 -13.59
N HIS A 183 24.51 -1.93 -12.76
CA HIS A 183 24.61 -3.31 -12.30
C HIS A 183 24.34 -4.32 -13.42
N ALA A 184 23.47 -4.00 -14.38
CA ALA A 184 23.22 -4.86 -15.54
C ALA A 184 24.41 -4.84 -16.52
N GLU A 185 25.05 -3.68 -16.71
CA GLU A 185 26.23 -3.54 -17.56
C GLU A 185 27.46 -4.22 -16.97
N SER A 186 27.68 -4.13 -15.66
CA SER A 186 28.80 -4.83 -15.00
C SER A 186 28.70 -6.35 -15.16
N ILE A 187 27.49 -6.91 -15.09
CA ILE A 187 27.22 -8.33 -15.36
C ILE A 187 27.50 -8.68 -16.82
N GLY A 188 27.02 -7.86 -17.76
CA GLY A 188 27.27 -8.07 -19.19
C GLY A 188 28.76 -8.05 -19.56
N ARG A 189 29.57 -7.25 -18.84
CA ARG A 189 31.04 -7.23 -19.01
C ARG A 189 31.73 -8.45 -18.42
N LEU A 190 31.25 -8.95 -17.28
CA LEU A 190 31.74 -10.20 -16.67
C LEU A 190 31.36 -11.44 -17.50
N ALA A 191 30.29 -11.37 -18.30
CA ALA A 191 29.89 -12.41 -19.23
C ALA A 191 30.56 -12.29 -20.63
N GLY A 192 31.58 -11.44 -20.79
CA GLY A 192 32.36 -11.27 -22.03
C GLY A 192 33.25 -12.49 -22.37
N PRO A 193 33.96 -12.46 -23.52
CA PRO A 193 34.01 -13.47 -24.59
C PRO A 193 34.78 -14.78 -24.28
N GLN A 194 34.57 -15.40 -23.12
CA GLN A 194 35.10 -16.74 -22.82
C GLN A 194 34.03 -17.84 -22.83
N GLY A 195 32.74 -17.48 -22.86
CA GLY A 195 31.62 -18.43 -22.99
C GLY A 195 31.28 -18.84 -24.44
N ASP A 196 31.73 -18.08 -25.44
CA ASP A 196 31.37 -18.34 -26.85
C ASP A 196 32.37 -19.25 -27.59
N ALA A 197 33.49 -19.61 -26.96
CA ALA A 197 34.47 -20.52 -27.56
C ALA A 197 34.04 -22.00 -27.48
N THR A 198 33.15 -22.36 -26.56
CA THR A 198 32.66 -23.74 -26.38
C THR A 198 31.24 -23.98 -26.90
N ALA A 199 30.46 -22.92 -27.17
CA ALA A 199 29.11 -23.04 -27.71
C ALA A 199 29.04 -23.02 -29.26
N ASN A 200 30.11 -22.59 -29.94
CA ASN A 200 30.14 -22.48 -31.41
C ASN A 200 30.64 -23.74 -32.15
N ALA A 201 30.85 -24.86 -31.45
CA ALA A 201 31.29 -26.11 -32.08
C ALA A 201 30.13 -26.98 -32.64
N ILE A 202 28.86 -26.57 -32.45
CA ILE A 202 27.69 -27.36 -32.89
C ILE A 202 26.60 -26.44 -33.49
N ALA A 203 26.87 -25.81 -34.63
CA ALA A 203 25.82 -25.38 -35.56
C ALA A 203 26.41 -25.06 -36.95
N PRO A 204 25.98 -25.74 -38.03
CA PRO A 204 26.35 -25.34 -39.38
C PRO A 204 25.61 -24.07 -39.80
N SER A 205 26.36 -23.25 -40.52
CA SER A 205 25.99 -22.05 -41.27
C SER A 205 24.55 -22.02 -41.81
N ALA A 206 23.76 -21.08 -41.30
CA ALA A 206 22.66 -20.49 -42.06
C ALA A 206 22.58 -19.01 -41.66
N ALA A 207 23.02 -18.16 -42.59
CA ALA A 207 22.87 -16.72 -42.54
C ALA A 207 21.41 -16.35 -42.25
N SER A 208 21.14 -15.93 -41.01
CA SER A 208 20.00 -15.09 -40.72
C SER A 208 20.54 -13.79 -40.15
N GLU A 209 20.33 -12.72 -40.90
CA GLU A 209 20.54 -11.34 -40.49
C GLU A 209 19.74 -11.09 -39.21
N GLN A 210 20.35 -11.40 -38.07
CA GLN A 210 19.83 -11.02 -36.78
C GLN A 210 20.12 -9.53 -36.63
N LYS A 211 19.23 -8.71 -37.20
CA LYS A 211 19.16 -7.26 -37.02
C LYS A 211 19.35 -6.96 -35.54
N GLN A 212 20.56 -6.52 -35.18
CA GLN A 212 20.84 -5.93 -33.88
C GLN A 212 19.73 -4.90 -33.61
N PRO A 213 19.04 -4.97 -32.46
CA PRO A 213 18.04 -3.98 -32.13
C PRO A 213 18.75 -2.62 -32.11
N ARG A 214 18.40 -1.76 -33.08
CA ARG A 214 18.82 -0.35 -33.15
C ARG A 214 18.87 0.20 -31.74
N ARG A 215 20.08 0.51 -31.24
CA ARG A 215 20.30 1.15 -29.94
C ARG A 215 19.38 2.37 -29.85
N ALA A 216 18.28 2.23 -29.12
CA ALA A 216 17.35 3.32 -28.92
C ALA A 216 18.13 4.47 -28.27
N ARG A 217 18.18 5.64 -28.91
CA ARG A 217 18.83 6.84 -28.34
C ARG A 217 18.40 6.99 -26.88
N PRO A 218 19.34 7.20 -25.94
CA PRO A 218 18.99 7.42 -24.55
C PRO A 218 18.06 8.64 -24.49
N ARG A 219 16.83 8.43 -24.01
CA ARG A 219 15.89 9.54 -23.79
C ARG A 219 16.52 10.52 -22.80
N SER A 220 16.40 11.82 -23.06
CA SER A 220 16.92 12.87 -22.18
C SER A 220 16.43 12.69 -20.74
N TYR A 221 17.26 13.10 -19.77
CA TYR A 221 16.93 13.04 -18.35
C TYR A 221 15.57 13.70 -18.05
N ALA A 222 15.32 14.88 -18.64
CA ALA A 222 14.05 15.60 -18.53
C ALA A 222 12.84 14.78 -19.02
N ALA A 223 12.96 14.07 -20.15
CA ALA A 223 11.87 13.25 -20.66
C ALA A 223 11.56 12.04 -19.75
N ARG A 224 12.58 11.48 -19.08
CA ARG A 224 12.40 10.42 -18.07
C ARG A 224 11.75 10.98 -16.81
N PHE A 225 12.23 12.12 -16.32
CA PHE A 225 11.67 12.83 -15.17
C PHE A 225 10.18 13.15 -15.38
N MET A 226 9.82 13.80 -16.48
CA MET A 226 8.42 14.15 -16.78
C MET A 226 7.51 12.94 -16.98
N ARG A 227 8.06 11.79 -17.37
CA ARG A 227 7.29 10.55 -17.41
C ARG A 227 7.01 10.03 -16.00
N LEU A 228 8.04 9.98 -15.14
CA LEU A 228 7.87 9.52 -13.76
C LEU A 228 6.98 10.45 -12.96
N PHE A 229 7.11 11.77 -13.14
CA PHE A 229 6.23 12.76 -12.55
C PHE A 229 4.75 12.47 -12.89
N ARG A 230 4.44 12.25 -14.17
CA ARG A 230 3.07 11.89 -14.59
C ARG A 230 2.61 10.53 -14.07
N GLN A 231 3.53 9.57 -13.95
CA GLN A 231 3.20 8.24 -13.42
C GLN A 231 2.93 8.25 -11.91
N LEU A 232 3.60 9.13 -11.17
CA LEU A 232 3.50 9.22 -9.71
C LEU A 232 2.56 10.35 -9.25
N ALA A 233 2.02 11.16 -10.16
CA ALA A 233 1.09 12.25 -9.85
C ALA A 233 -0.15 11.79 -9.06
N THR A 234 -0.61 10.55 -9.25
CA THR A 234 -1.72 10.00 -8.46
C THR A 234 -1.35 9.81 -6.99
N SER A 235 -0.09 9.45 -6.71
CA SER A 235 0.43 9.35 -5.34
C SER A 235 0.56 10.74 -4.70
N LEU A 236 1.06 11.73 -5.45
CA LEU A 236 1.10 13.12 -5.01
C LEU A 236 -0.29 13.63 -4.61
N LEU A 237 -1.28 13.40 -5.48
CA LEU A 237 -2.67 13.79 -5.23
C LEU A 237 -3.22 13.10 -3.98
N ALA A 238 -2.99 11.80 -3.82
CA ALA A 238 -3.40 11.05 -2.64
C ALA A 238 -2.80 11.62 -1.34
N THR A 239 -1.51 11.96 -1.34
CA THR A 239 -0.86 12.60 -0.19
C THR A 239 -1.42 13.98 0.11
N HIS A 240 -1.75 14.79 -0.90
CA HIS A 240 -2.36 16.10 -0.71
C HIS A 240 -3.78 16.00 -0.15
N ILE A 241 -4.58 15.05 -0.63
CA ILE A 241 -5.92 14.77 -0.09
C ILE A 241 -5.81 14.31 1.37
N ALA A 242 -4.86 13.45 1.70
CA ALA A 242 -4.61 13.01 3.07
C ALA A 242 -4.23 14.18 3.99
N ALA A 243 -3.35 15.08 3.53
CA ALA A 243 -2.97 16.28 4.25
C ALA A 243 -4.15 17.24 4.45
N ALA A 244 -4.98 17.44 3.42
CA ALA A 244 -6.19 18.25 3.50
C ALA A 244 -7.22 17.67 4.48
N TYR A 245 -7.41 16.35 4.47
CA TYR A 245 -8.26 15.66 5.42
C TYR A 245 -7.73 15.80 6.86
N ALA A 246 -6.42 15.65 7.08
CA ALA A 246 -5.80 15.86 8.39
C ALA A 246 -5.96 17.30 8.89
N GLN A 247 -5.77 18.29 8.00
CA GLN A 247 -6.00 19.69 8.33
C GLN A 247 -7.46 19.96 8.69
N PHE A 248 -8.40 19.37 7.95
CA PHE A 248 -9.83 19.48 8.22
C PHE A 248 -10.20 18.84 9.57
N ALA A 249 -9.77 17.60 9.81
CA ALA A 249 -10.00 16.88 11.05
C ALA A 249 -9.40 17.59 12.27
N ALA A 250 -8.20 18.18 12.14
CA ALA A 250 -7.56 18.91 13.23
C ALA A 250 -8.32 20.20 13.62
N ARG A 251 -9.10 20.78 12.70
CA ARG A 251 -9.81 22.06 12.88
C ARG A 251 -11.27 21.93 13.23
N LEU A 252 -11.86 20.76 13.04
CA LEU A 252 -13.27 20.52 13.33
C LEU A 252 -13.52 20.67 14.83
N PRO A 253 -14.32 21.67 15.25
CA PRO A 253 -14.73 21.80 16.64
C PRO A 253 -15.84 20.79 16.92
N LEU A 254 -15.45 19.59 17.37
CA LEU A 254 -16.39 18.52 17.70
C LEU A 254 -16.72 18.61 19.20
N HIS A 255 -17.81 19.31 19.51
CA HIS A 255 -18.22 19.55 20.90
C HIS A 255 -19.26 18.53 21.39
N SER A 256 -20.07 17.96 20.49
CA SER A 256 -21.11 16.99 20.85
C SER A 256 -20.76 15.55 20.44
N GLN A 257 -21.31 14.58 21.18
CA GLN A 257 -21.17 13.16 20.84
C GLN A 257 -21.77 12.84 19.47
N GLU A 258 -22.85 13.52 19.09
CA GLU A 258 -23.49 13.36 17.77
C GLU A 258 -22.60 13.85 16.64
N GLN A 259 -21.95 15.00 16.79
CA GLN A 259 -21.00 15.53 15.80
C GLN A 259 -19.81 14.58 15.64
N MET A 260 -19.30 14.03 16.74
CA MET A 260 -18.22 13.05 16.69
C MET A 260 -18.66 11.74 16.02
N GLY A 261 -19.86 11.25 16.33
CA GLY A 261 -20.43 10.06 15.68
C GLY A 261 -20.64 10.27 14.18
N LEU A 262 -21.15 11.44 13.76
CA LEU A 262 -21.33 11.80 12.36
C LEU A 262 -19.98 11.90 11.63
N PHE A 263 -18.97 12.51 12.27
CA PHE A 263 -17.62 12.55 11.74
C PHE A 263 -17.06 11.14 11.53
N THR A 264 -17.11 10.27 12.55
CA THR A 264 -16.66 8.89 12.43
C THR A 264 -17.39 8.14 11.31
N LEU A 265 -18.72 8.28 11.23
CA LEU A 265 -19.49 7.65 10.16
C LEU A 265 -19.07 8.16 8.77
N ALA A 266 -18.90 9.48 8.62
CA ALA A 266 -18.45 10.08 7.37
C ALA A 266 -17.04 9.62 6.98
N SER A 267 -16.12 9.50 7.95
CA SER A 267 -14.76 8.99 7.76
C SER A 267 -14.76 7.52 7.31
N VAL A 268 -15.59 6.67 7.92
CA VAL A 268 -15.76 5.28 7.52
C VAL A 268 -16.33 5.18 6.10
N VAL A 269 -17.36 5.98 5.77
CA VAL A 269 -17.92 6.03 4.42
C VAL A 269 -16.86 6.49 3.41
N LEU A 270 -16.07 7.50 3.74
CA LEU A 270 -14.97 7.98 2.89
C LEU A 270 -13.90 6.90 2.68
N LYS A 271 -13.51 6.17 3.73
CA LYS A 271 -12.59 5.02 3.66
C LYS A 271 -13.13 3.96 2.69
N VAL A 272 -14.39 3.55 2.87
CA VAL A 272 -15.03 2.54 2.01
C VAL A 272 -15.10 3.00 0.55
N LEU A 273 -15.54 4.24 0.30
CA LEU A 273 -15.61 4.80 -1.05
C LEU A 273 -14.24 4.83 -1.73
N LEU A 274 -13.20 5.24 -1.00
CA LEU A 274 -11.85 5.30 -1.53
C LEU A 274 -11.27 3.92 -1.87
N GLN A 275 -11.53 2.93 -1.01
CA GLN A 275 -11.15 1.53 -1.26
C GLN A 275 -11.86 0.99 -2.51
N GLU A 276 -13.16 1.23 -2.66
CA GLU A 276 -13.94 0.77 -3.82
C GLU A 276 -13.56 1.48 -5.13
N LEU A 277 -13.33 2.80 -5.09
CA LEU A 277 -12.83 3.55 -6.24
C LEU A 277 -11.46 3.03 -6.69
N THR A 278 -10.58 2.74 -5.73
CA THR A 278 -9.26 2.18 -6.03
C THR A 278 -9.36 0.77 -6.61
N ARG A 279 -10.21 -0.08 -6.02
CA ARG A 279 -10.51 -1.41 -6.57
C ARG A 279 -11.01 -1.31 -8.01
N HIS A 280 -11.95 -0.42 -8.29
CA HIS A 280 -12.45 -0.19 -9.64
C HIS A 280 -11.33 0.24 -10.59
N TYR A 281 -10.50 1.20 -10.18
CA TYR A 281 -9.36 1.68 -10.96
C TYR A 281 -8.34 0.57 -11.27
N VAL A 282 -7.94 -0.21 -10.26
CA VAL A 282 -6.95 -1.29 -10.38
C VAL A 282 -7.46 -2.42 -11.30
N LEU A 283 -8.72 -2.83 -11.13
CA LEU A 283 -9.35 -3.86 -11.95
C LEU A 283 -9.53 -3.39 -13.40
N HIS A 284 -9.97 -2.15 -13.61
CA HIS A 284 -10.17 -1.58 -14.94
C HIS A 284 -8.85 -1.42 -15.71
N ARG A 285 -7.78 -0.96 -15.03
CA ARG A 285 -6.44 -0.81 -15.62
C ARG A 285 -5.64 -2.13 -15.67
N ARG A 286 -6.21 -3.24 -15.21
CA ARG A 286 -5.57 -4.56 -15.11
C ARG A 286 -4.21 -4.51 -14.41
N LEU A 287 -4.07 -3.63 -13.41
CA LEU A 287 -2.84 -3.49 -12.65
C LEU A 287 -2.71 -4.71 -11.74
N GLN A 288 -1.63 -5.50 -11.91
CA GLN A 288 -1.40 -6.72 -11.12
C GLN A 288 -0.39 -6.54 -9.99
N SER A 289 0.12 -5.32 -9.81
CA SER A 289 1.17 -5.07 -8.82
C SER A 289 0.54 -4.77 -7.45
N ALA A 290 0.72 -5.68 -6.50
CA ALA A 290 0.38 -5.47 -5.08
C ALA A 290 1.01 -4.18 -4.52
N ARG A 291 2.14 -3.74 -5.08
CA ARG A 291 2.83 -2.49 -4.70
C ARG A 291 2.00 -1.25 -5.03
N VAL A 292 1.40 -1.22 -6.23
CA VAL A 292 0.57 -0.09 -6.65
C VAL A 292 -0.69 -0.02 -5.80
N MET A 293 -1.27 -1.19 -5.50
CA MET A 293 -2.41 -1.28 -4.60
C MET A 293 -2.07 -0.80 -3.18
N ALA A 294 -0.91 -1.20 -2.64
CA ALA A 294 -0.44 -0.73 -1.34
C ALA A 294 -0.27 0.79 -1.27
N VAL A 295 0.27 1.41 -2.33
CA VAL A 295 0.44 2.87 -2.39
C VAL A 295 -0.91 3.60 -2.46
N ILE A 296 -1.79 3.19 -3.37
CA ILE A 296 -3.04 3.92 -3.63
C ILE A 296 -4.08 3.68 -2.53
N VAL A 297 -4.15 2.46 -1.98
CA VAL A 297 -5.08 2.11 -0.90
C VAL A 297 -4.50 2.43 0.48
N GLY A 298 -3.25 2.01 0.72
CA GLY A 298 -2.66 2.03 2.06
C GLY A 298 -2.42 3.43 2.60
N ILE A 299 -1.78 4.33 1.82
CA ILE A 299 -1.46 5.69 2.32
C ILE A 299 -2.72 6.43 2.77
N PRO A 300 -3.79 6.53 1.95
CA PRO A 300 -4.96 7.26 2.37
C PRO A 300 -5.74 6.57 3.48
N THR A 301 -5.78 5.24 3.50
CA THR A 301 -6.45 4.48 4.58
C THR A 301 -5.75 4.74 5.92
N ILE A 302 -4.42 4.62 5.96
CA ILE A 302 -3.62 4.95 7.15
C ILE A 302 -3.91 6.37 7.62
N ALA A 303 -3.92 7.34 6.70
CA ALA A 303 -4.18 8.73 7.05
C ALA A 303 -5.59 8.95 7.61
N ILE A 304 -6.63 8.42 6.94
CA ILE A 304 -8.02 8.57 7.39
C ILE A 304 -8.21 7.98 8.78
N ASP A 305 -7.76 6.73 8.97
CA ASP A 305 -7.90 6.00 10.23
C ASP A 305 -7.12 6.66 11.36
N THR A 306 -5.94 7.20 11.06
CA THR A 306 -5.13 7.88 12.08
C THR A 306 -5.84 9.13 12.60
N GLN A 307 -6.33 9.99 11.70
CA GLN A 307 -6.99 11.22 12.15
C GLN A 307 -8.32 10.92 12.84
N MET A 308 -9.06 9.92 12.34
CA MET A 308 -10.29 9.45 13.00
C MET A 308 -10.00 9.00 14.44
N ARG A 309 -8.93 8.23 14.66
CA ARG A 309 -8.52 7.77 15.99
C ARG A 309 -8.02 8.92 16.86
N ILE A 310 -7.24 9.87 16.32
CA ILE A 310 -6.82 11.08 17.05
C ILE A 310 -8.05 11.85 17.54
N VAL A 311 -9.05 12.05 16.69
CA VAL A 311 -10.29 12.74 17.05
C VAL A 311 -11.07 11.98 18.13
N LEU A 312 -11.25 10.66 17.98
CA LEU A 312 -11.98 9.85 18.96
C LEU A 312 -11.27 9.79 20.32
N LEU A 313 -9.95 9.70 20.34
CA LEU A 313 -9.15 9.65 21.57
C LEU A 313 -9.06 11.02 22.26
N ARG A 314 -9.32 12.11 21.54
CA ARG A 314 -9.53 13.44 22.15
C ARG A 314 -10.89 13.57 22.85
N ALA A 315 -11.80 12.61 22.69
CA ALA A 315 -13.12 12.66 23.31
C ALA A 315 -13.03 12.66 24.84
N HIS A 316 -13.87 13.49 25.47
CA HIS A 316 -13.90 13.77 26.90
C HIS A 316 -14.52 12.61 27.75
N ASN A 317 -14.63 11.38 27.25
CA ASN A 317 -15.16 10.29 28.07
C ASN A 317 -14.62 8.94 27.63
N THR A 318 -13.94 8.23 28.54
CA THR A 318 -13.46 6.86 28.33
C THR A 318 -14.58 5.92 27.87
N ARG A 319 -15.80 6.10 28.39
CA ARG A 319 -16.97 5.31 27.95
C ARG A 319 -17.30 5.55 26.49
N THR A 320 -17.23 6.80 26.03
CA THR A 320 -17.48 7.18 24.63
C THR A 320 -16.36 6.70 23.72
N GLN A 321 -15.11 6.70 24.19
CA GLN A 321 -13.97 6.14 23.46
C GLN A 321 -14.15 4.63 23.25
N LEU A 322 -14.45 3.88 24.33
CA LEU A 322 -14.67 2.43 24.26
C LEU A 322 -15.89 2.07 23.41
N SER A 323 -17.01 2.79 23.55
CA SER A 323 -18.20 2.56 22.72
C SER A 323 -17.93 2.85 21.25
N GLY A 324 -17.17 3.92 20.95
CA GLY A 324 -16.76 4.27 19.59
C GLY A 324 -15.88 3.20 18.96
N SER A 325 -14.92 2.66 19.71
CA SER A 325 -14.08 1.53 19.24
C SER A 325 -14.88 0.26 19.00
N PHE A 326 -15.82 -0.07 19.89
CA PHE A 326 -16.69 -1.23 19.69
C PHE A 326 -17.58 -1.05 18.45
N ALA A 327 -18.15 0.13 18.25
CA ALA A 327 -18.94 0.45 17.07
C ALA A 327 -18.12 0.33 15.77
N MET A 328 -16.89 0.87 15.75
CA MET A 328 -15.98 0.74 14.60
C MET A 328 -15.66 -0.73 14.30
N ALA A 329 -15.30 -1.50 15.32
CA ALA A 329 -15.04 -2.94 15.19
C ALA A 329 -16.23 -3.71 14.59
N VAL A 330 -17.45 -3.45 15.06
CA VAL A 330 -18.66 -4.10 14.51
C VAL A 330 -18.88 -3.70 13.05
N ILE A 331 -18.79 -2.40 12.73
CA ILE A 331 -18.98 -1.91 11.37
C ILE A 331 -17.96 -2.55 10.41
N GLU A 332 -16.71 -2.68 10.86
CA GLU A 332 -15.64 -3.27 10.08
C GLU A 332 -15.86 -4.75 9.78
N VAL A 333 -16.24 -5.56 10.78
CA VAL A 333 -16.65 -6.96 10.57
C VAL A 333 -17.76 -7.04 9.53
N LEU A 334 -18.80 -6.21 9.67
CA LEU A 334 -19.93 -6.19 8.73
C LEU A 334 -19.47 -5.83 7.32
N VAL A 335 -18.66 -4.79 7.14
CA VAL A 335 -18.12 -4.37 5.84
C VAL A 335 -17.28 -5.50 5.21
N ARG A 336 -16.43 -6.17 5.99
CA ARG A 336 -15.59 -7.28 5.50
C ARG A 336 -16.42 -8.49 5.09
N LEU A 337 -17.48 -8.81 5.85
CA LEU A 337 -18.42 -9.88 5.51
C LEU A 337 -19.18 -9.56 4.24
N VAL A 338 -19.72 -8.35 4.12
CA VAL A 338 -20.44 -7.88 2.94
C VAL A 338 -19.53 -7.93 1.71
N LYS A 339 -18.30 -7.41 1.80
CA LYS A 339 -17.32 -7.45 0.69
C LYS A 339 -17.00 -8.88 0.26
N THR A 340 -16.75 -9.78 1.22
CA THR A 340 -16.48 -11.19 0.93
C THR A 340 -17.67 -11.87 0.26
N HIS A 341 -18.88 -11.58 0.73
CA HIS A 341 -20.11 -12.08 0.13
C HIS A 341 -20.32 -11.56 -1.30
N ILE A 342 -20.07 -10.27 -1.55
CA ILE A 342 -20.14 -9.65 -2.90
C ILE A 342 -19.17 -10.35 -3.85
N VAL A 343 -17.91 -10.54 -3.46
CA VAL A 343 -16.90 -11.24 -4.29
C VAL A 343 -17.36 -12.66 -4.61
N HIS A 344 -17.90 -13.37 -3.62
CA HIS A 344 -18.41 -14.72 -3.81
C HIS A 344 -19.62 -14.76 -4.75
N ASN A 345 -20.55 -13.81 -4.62
CA ASN A 345 -21.70 -13.71 -5.50
C ASN A 345 -21.31 -13.32 -6.94
N GLN A 346 -20.27 -12.51 -7.12
CA GLN A 346 -19.70 -12.22 -8.44
C GLN A 346 -19.13 -13.49 -9.09
N ILE A 347 -18.43 -14.33 -8.32
CA ILE A 347 -17.92 -15.62 -8.81
C ILE A 347 -19.08 -16.55 -9.16
N ARG A 348 -20.06 -16.74 -8.25
CA ARG A 348 -21.22 -17.61 -8.48
C ARG A 348 -22.08 -17.17 -9.66
N SER A 349 -22.34 -15.87 -9.81
CA SER A 349 -23.14 -15.34 -10.92
C SER A 349 -22.46 -15.57 -12.27
N GLN A 350 -21.14 -15.38 -12.34
CA GLN A 350 -20.34 -15.71 -13.53
C GLN A 350 -20.34 -17.21 -13.81
N GLU A 351 -20.18 -18.06 -12.79
CA GLU A 351 -20.25 -19.53 -12.92
C GLU A 351 -21.62 -19.97 -13.44
N ARG A 352 -22.72 -19.43 -12.91
CA ARG A 352 -24.09 -19.70 -13.38
C ARG A 352 -24.31 -19.25 -14.82
N ALA A 353 -23.93 -18.02 -15.16
CA ALA A 353 -24.05 -17.50 -16.53
C ALA A 353 -23.26 -18.35 -17.54
N ARG A 354 -22.13 -18.90 -17.13
CA ARG A 354 -21.32 -19.83 -17.95
C ARG A 354 -21.94 -21.21 -18.04
N GLY A 355 -22.41 -21.78 -16.93
CA GLY A 355 -23.13 -23.06 -16.92
C GLY A 355 -24.30 -23.03 -17.89
N LEU A 356 -25.07 -21.93 -17.90
CA LEU A 356 -26.15 -21.67 -18.85
C LEU A 356 -25.66 -21.57 -20.30
N ARG A 357 -24.54 -20.87 -20.58
CA ARG A 357 -23.97 -20.80 -21.94
C ARG A 357 -23.47 -22.15 -22.43
N SER A 358 -22.80 -22.92 -21.58
CA SER A 358 -22.33 -24.27 -21.89
C SER A 358 -23.49 -25.24 -22.13
N ALA A 359 -24.57 -25.14 -21.36
CA ALA A 359 -25.79 -25.91 -21.58
C ALA A 359 -26.48 -25.52 -22.89
N ARG A 360 -26.57 -24.23 -23.23
CA ARG A 360 -27.10 -23.78 -24.53
C ARG A 360 -26.26 -24.28 -25.69
N ALA A 361 -24.93 -24.22 -25.57
CA ALA A 361 -24.02 -24.71 -26.60
C ALA A 361 -24.13 -26.22 -26.83
N SER A 362 -24.30 -27.01 -25.76
CA SER A 362 -24.49 -28.46 -25.89
C SER A 362 -25.84 -28.84 -26.50
N ILE A 363 -26.90 -28.08 -26.21
CA ILE A 363 -28.21 -28.23 -26.86
C ILE A 363 -28.12 -27.88 -28.35
N ALA A 364 -27.49 -26.77 -28.69
CA ALA A 364 -27.29 -26.36 -30.09
C ALA A 364 -26.50 -27.42 -30.88
N GLN A 365 -25.42 -27.96 -30.29
CA GLN A 365 -24.65 -29.05 -30.91
C GLN A 365 -25.48 -30.31 -31.14
N ARG A 366 -26.29 -30.72 -30.15
CA ARG A 366 -27.19 -31.87 -30.30
C ARG A 366 -28.24 -31.65 -31.39
N ALA A 367 -28.78 -30.44 -31.52
CA ALA A 367 -29.72 -30.10 -32.58
C ALA A 367 -29.06 -30.18 -33.97
N THR A 368 -27.83 -29.65 -34.12
CA THR A 368 -27.06 -29.75 -35.37
C THR A 368 -26.68 -31.20 -35.72
N ASP A 369 -26.31 -32.03 -34.74
CA ASP A 369 -26.02 -33.45 -34.98
C ASP A 369 -27.28 -34.22 -35.39
N LEU A 370 -28.42 -33.89 -34.79
CA LEU A 370 -29.71 -34.47 -35.18
C LEU A 370 -30.08 -34.07 -36.62
N MET A 371 -29.96 -32.79 -36.97
CA MET A 371 -30.19 -32.31 -38.35
C MET A 371 -29.25 -32.99 -39.35
N ARG A 372 -27.97 -33.17 -39.00
CA ARG A 372 -27.01 -33.88 -39.86
C ARG A 372 -27.42 -35.35 -40.07
N ARG A 373 -27.87 -36.03 -39.01
CA ARG A 373 -28.37 -37.42 -39.10
C ARG A 373 -29.65 -37.53 -39.92
N VAL A 374 -30.56 -36.56 -39.81
CA VAL A 374 -31.79 -36.52 -40.61
C VAL A 374 -31.46 -36.24 -42.08
N SER A 375 -30.59 -35.26 -42.35
CA SER A 375 -30.16 -34.92 -43.71
C SER A 375 -29.39 -36.06 -44.39
N SER A 376 -28.56 -36.81 -43.66
CA SER A 376 -27.93 -38.03 -44.18
C SER A 376 -28.91 -39.17 -44.43
N ARG A 377 -30.07 -39.17 -43.77
CA ARG A 377 -31.13 -40.16 -43.99
C ARG A 377 -32.01 -39.81 -45.20
N THR A 378 -32.22 -38.52 -45.48
CA THR A 378 -32.98 -38.06 -46.65
C THR A 378 -32.15 -38.05 -47.94
N ASN A 379 -30.82 -37.97 -47.87
CA ASN A 379 -29.93 -38.07 -49.04
C ASN A 379 -29.32 -39.48 -49.23
N GLY A 380 -29.89 -40.49 -48.58
CA GLY A 380 -29.32 -41.84 -48.47
C GLY A 380 -30.12 -42.93 -49.18
N GLU A 381 -30.52 -42.71 -50.43
CA GLU A 381 -30.60 -43.79 -51.42
C GLU A 381 -29.34 -43.67 -52.29
N ASN A 382 -28.47 -44.69 -52.23
CA ASN A 382 -27.20 -44.86 -52.95
C ASN A 382 -25.94 -44.25 -52.31
N ALA A 383 -25.39 -44.93 -51.29
CA ALA A 383 -23.93 -45.08 -51.10
C ALA A 383 -23.60 -46.15 -50.04
N THR A 384 -23.32 -47.36 -50.50
CA THR A 384 -22.45 -48.32 -49.81
C THR A 384 -21.01 -47.81 -49.84
N GLU A 385 -20.39 -47.55 -48.69
CA GLU A 385 -19.01 -47.99 -48.35
C GLU A 385 -18.49 -47.42 -47.02
N THR A 386 -18.05 -48.34 -46.16
CA THR A 386 -16.88 -48.28 -45.26
C THR A 386 -16.44 -46.93 -44.68
N ALA A 387 -16.80 -46.66 -43.41
CA ALA A 387 -15.99 -45.82 -42.53
C ALA A 387 -16.19 -46.17 -41.05
N ILE A 388 -15.46 -47.17 -40.56
CA ILE A 388 -15.16 -47.31 -39.13
C ILE A 388 -14.12 -46.23 -38.80
N ALA A 389 -14.56 -45.12 -38.21
CA ALA A 389 -13.67 -44.12 -37.63
C ALA A 389 -13.93 -44.00 -36.11
N PRO A 390 -12.96 -44.33 -35.24
CA PRO A 390 -13.14 -44.22 -33.80
C PRO A 390 -13.07 -42.75 -33.37
N SER A 391 -14.23 -42.11 -33.24
CA SER A 391 -14.36 -40.71 -32.79
C SER A 391 -14.23 -40.52 -31.26
N GLN A 392 -13.75 -41.53 -30.52
CA GLN A 392 -13.64 -41.46 -29.06
C GLN A 392 -12.33 -40.79 -28.55
N GLY A 393 -11.32 -40.59 -29.40
CA GLY A 393 -9.99 -40.09 -28.98
C GLY A 393 -9.84 -38.58 -28.77
N ARG A 394 -10.75 -37.74 -29.28
CA ARG A 394 -10.58 -36.27 -29.29
C ARG A 394 -11.31 -35.51 -28.17
N ARG A 395 -11.79 -36.23 -27.15
CA ARG A 395 -12.43 -35.63 -25.94
C ARG A 395 -11.44 -35.23 -24.84
N ARG A 396 -10.15 -35.61 -24.95
CA ARG A 396 -9.13 -35.20 -23.97
C ARG A 396 -8.50 -33.86 -24.40
N LEU A 397 -8.65 -32.86 -23.52
CA LEU A 397 -7.81 -31.65 -23.40
C LEU A 397 -7.97 -30.51 -24.43
N ARG A 398 -9.18 -30.25 -24.95
CA ARG A 398 -9.49 -28.90 -25.46
C ARG A 398 -10.12 -28.07 -24.34
N GLN A 399 -9.31 -27.70 -23.33
CA GLN A 399 -9.71 -26.65 -22.39
C GLN A 399 -10.07 -25.42 -23.24
N SER A 400 -11.33 -24.99 -23.21
CA SER A 400 -11.72 -23.83 -24.01
C SER A 400 -10.93 -22.61 -23.52
N PRO A 401 -10.41 -21.75 -24.42
CA PRO A 401 -9.71 -20.52 -24.03
C PRO A 401 -10.52 -19.67 -23.04
N SER A 402 -11.85 -19.72 -23.12
CA SER A 402 -12.78 -19.06 -22.19
C SER A 402 -12.80 -19.59 -20.74
N LEU A 403 -12.36 -20.84 -20.51
CA LEU A 403 -12.22 -21.43 -19.18
C LEU A 403 -10.90 -20.99 -18.53
N LEU A 404 -9.81 -20.99 -19.30
CA LEU A 404 -8.52 -20.44 -18.84
C LEU A 404 -8.61 -18.94 -18.52
N GLU A 405 -9.34 -18.16 -19.32
CA GLU A 405 -9.59 -16.74 -19.05
C GLU A 405 -10.37 -16.50 -17.76
N PHE A 406 -11.32 -17.39 -17.45
CA PHE A 406 -12.11 -17.34 -16.23
C PHE A 406 -11.33 -17.71 -14.99
N GLU A 407 -10.64 -18.84 -15.02
CA GLU A 407 -9.78 -19.25 -13.92
C GLU A 407 -8.72 -18.18 -13.65
N GLY A 408 -8.18 -17.58 -14.71
CA GLY A 408 -7.33 -16.40 -14.62
C GLY A 408 -8.03 -15.21 -13.97
N TRP A 409 -9.26 -14.87 -14.36
CA TRP A 409 -10.04 -13.77 -13.78
C TRP A 409 -10.39 -14.02 -12.31
N LYS A 410 -10.89 -15.20 -11.98
CA LYS A 410 -11.24 -15.65 -10.63
C LYS A 410 -10.02 -15.60 -9.72
N THR A 411 -8.89 -16.13 -10.17
CA THR A 411 -7.62 -16.08 -9.44
C THR A 411 -7.17 -14.63 -9.20
N ARG A 412 -7.31 -13.74 -10.20
CA ARG A 412 -6.99 -12.32 -10.05
C ARG A 412 -7.90 -11.62 -9.04
N LEU A 413 -9.20 -11.87 -9.10
CA LEU A 413 -10.19 -11.29 -8.20
C LEU A 413 -9.94 -11.73 -6.74
N LEU A 414 -9.71 -13.03 -6.53
CA LEU A 414 -9.42 -13.56 -5.19
C LEU A 414 -8.07 -13.05 -4.65
N ARG A 415 -7.03 -12.97 -5.48
CA ARG A 415 -5.73 -12.38 -5.09
C ARG A 415 -5.88 -10.91 -4.73
N HIS A 416 -6.69 -10.14 -5.49
CA HIS A 416 -6.95 -8.74 -5.18
C HIS A 416 -7.68 -8.61 -3.83
N HIS A 417 -8.75 -9.38 -3.62
CA HIS A 417 -9.49 -9.36 -2.35
C HIS A 417 -8.60 -9.72 -1.16
N ALA A 418 -7.76 -10.77 -1.29
CA ALA A 418 -6.80 -11.13 -0.25
C ALA A 418 -5.79 -10.00 0.04
N THR A 419 -5.29 -9.34 -1.02
CA THR A 419 -4.37 -8.20 -0.88
C THR A 419 -5.05 -7.00 -0.24
N GLU A 420 -6.33 -6.75 -0.56
CA GLU A 420 -7.14 -5.70 0.05
C GLU A 420 -7.30 -5.91 1.55
N VAL A 421 -7.77 -7.10 1.95
CA VAL A 421 -7.96 -7.45 3.36
C VAL A 421 -6.65 -7.34 4.13
N TYR A 422 -5.55 -7.84 3.56
CA TYR A 422 -4.24 -7.75 4.20
C TYR A 422 -3.75 -6.30 4.36
N LEU A 423 -3.92 -5.46 3.34
CA LEU A 423 -3.51 -4.06 3.40
C LEU A 423 -4.41 -3.25 4.34
N ASP A 424 -5.70 -3.57 4.41
CA ASP A 424 -6.66 -2.97 5.33
C ASP A 424 -6.23 -3.22 6.78
N MET A 425 -6.04 -4.49 7.16
CA MET A 425 -5.53 -4.86 8.51
C MET A 425 -4.20 -4.19 8.84
N LEU A 426 -3.23 -4.21 7.92
CA LEU A 426 -1.95 -3.52 8.14
C LEU A 426 -2.13 -2.01 8.35
N SER A 427 -2.98 -1.38 7.54
CA SER A 427 -3.23 0.06 7.61
C SER A 427 -3.88 0.44 8.94
N GLU A 428 -4.78 -0.39 9.44
CA GLU A 428 -5.45 -0.29 10.74
C GLU A 428 -4.44 -0.23 11.89
N TYR A 429 -3.56 -1.25 12.01
CA TYR A 429 -2.57 -1.32 13.08
C TYR A 429 -1.53 -0.19 13.00
N VAL A 430 -1.10 0.15 11.79
CA VAL A 430 -0.18 1.27 11.58
C VAL A 430 -0.86 2.58 11.98
N ALA A 431 -2.12 2.79 11.58
CA ALA A 431 -2.88 3.98 11.93
C ALA A 431 -3.11 4.12 13.43
N MET A 432 -3.42 3.02 14.13
CA MET A 432 -3.47 2.99 15.60
C MET A 432 -2.16 3.45 16.21
N GLY A 433 -1.05 2.80 15.83
CA GLY A 433 0.25 3.12 16.40
C GLY A 433 0.70 4.55 16.09
N CYS A 434 0.40 5.07 14.90
CA CYS A 434 0.63 6.47 14.53
C CYS A 434 -0.23 7.43 15.37
N ALA A 435 -1.51 7.13 15.58
CA ALA A 435 -2.40 7.94 16.40
C ALA A 435 -1.91 8.01 17.84
N TYR A 436 -1.52 6.87 18.42
CA TYR A 436 -0.97 6.82 19.77
C TYR A 436 0.39 7.54 19.88
N ALA A 437 1.27 7.40 18.87
CA ALA A 437 2.53 8.13 18.83
C ALA A 437 2.28 9.65 18.85
N VAL A 438 1.38 10.14 18.00
CA VAL A 438 1.02 11.56 17.91
C VAL A 438 0.41 12.04 19.24
N LEU A 439 -0.54 11.30 19.79
CA LEU A 439 -1.19 11.68 21.04
C LEU A 439 -0.18 11.70 22.18
N ILE A 440 0.47 10.57 22.49
CA ILE A 440 1.33 10.45 23.67
C ILE A 440 2.51 11.43 23.60
N VAL A 441 3.14 11.60 22.43
CA VAL A 441 4.31 12.48 22.29
C VAL A 441 3.92 13.96 22.27
N PHE A 442 2.80 14.34 21.66
CA PHE A 442 2.45 15.74 21.46
C PHE A 442 1.33 16.26 22.39
N TRP A 443 0.70 15.42 23.22
CA TRP A 443 -0.46 15.77 24.05
C TRP A 443 -0.23 17.00 24.92
N ALA A 444 0.83 16.97 25.73
CA ALA A 444 1.20 18.05 26.66
C ALA A 444 2.29 18.98 26.09
N HIS A 445 2.49 18.96 24.77
CA HIS A 445 3.60 19.66 24.16
C HIS A 445 3.25 21.13 23.87
N PRO A 446 4.09 22.11 24.28
CA PRO A 446 3.74 23.54 24.23
C PRO A 446 3.55 24.09 22.81
N LYS A 447 4.11 23.42 21.80
CA LYS A 447 4.05 23.83 20.38
C LYS A 447 2.98 23.12 19.53
N TYR A 448 2.20 22.18 20.08
CA TYR A 448 1.16 21.45 19.34
C TYR A 448 -0.26 21.74 19.88
N LEU A 449 -1.27 21.64 19.01
CA LEU A 449 -2.70 21.92 19.23
C LEU A 449 -3.47 20.64 19.59
N LEU A 450 -2.99 19.89 20.57
CA LEU A 450 -3.67 18.68 21.06
C LEU A 450 -4.34 18.88 22.42
N ALA A 451 -3.75 19.72 23.27
CA ALA A 451 -4.37 20.16 24.51
C ALA A 451 -5.64 20.96 24.22
N VAL A 452 -6.75 20.55 24.83
CA VAL A 452 -8.02 21.28 24.83
C VAL A 452 -7.82 22.65 25.48
N GLU A 453 -8.48 23.69 24.95
CA GLU A 453 -8.44 25.04 25.52
C GLU A 453 -8.73 25.05 27.03
N PRO A 454 -8.10 25.97 27.79
CA PRO A 454 -8.29 26.10 29.22
C PRO A 454 -9.75 26.47 29.52
N GLY A 455 -10.47 25.53 30.11
CA GLY A 455 -11.88 25.67 30.49
C GLY A 455 -12.72 24.42 30.30
N HIS A 456 -12.27 23.43 29.51
CA HIS A 456 -13.05 22.22 29.17
C HIS A 456 -12.22 20.93 29.16
N ALA A 457 -11.19 20.85 30.01
CA ALA A 457 -10.20 19.79 29.92
C ALA A 457 -10.35 18.76 31.06
N ILE A 458 -10.48 17.46 30.74
CA ILE A 458 -10.13 16.37 31.68
C ILE A 458 -8.63 16.39 31.99
N LEU A 459 -7.87 17.03 31.11
CA LEU A 459 -6.43 17.22 31.23
C LEU A 459 -6.09 18.71 31.19
N SER A 460 -6.89 19.55 31.85
CA SER A 460 -6.29 20.71 32.48
C SER A 460 -5.46 20.08 33.57
N THR A 461 -4.18 19.86 33.24
CA THR A 461 -3.15 20.11 34.23
C THR A 461 -3.34 21.55 34.69
N ASP A 462 -4.30 21.75 35.59
CA ASP A 462 -4.09 22.70 36.65
C ASP A 462 -2.72 22.32 37.19
N ALA A 463 -1.84 23.30 37.27
CA ALA A 463 -0.49 23.10 37.79
C ALA A 463 -0.50 22.51 39.23
N SER A 464 -1.68 22.40 39.85
CA SER A 464 -1.99 21.79 41.15
C SER A 464 -2.29 20.28 41.13
N MET A 465 -2.47 19.62 39.97
CA MET A 465 -2.75 18.18 39.96
C MET A 465 -1.55 17.36 40.47
N ALA A 466 -1.79 16.55 41.50
CA ALA A 466 -0.79 15.68 42.10
C ALA A 466 -0.23 14.70 41.05
N MET A 467 1.06 14.39 41.17
CA MET A 467 1.77 13.49 40.25
C MET A 467 1.11 12.10 40.14
N ASP A 468 0.46 11.66 41.22
CA ASP A 468 -0.22 10.36 41.33
C ASP A 468 -1.50 10.28 40.45
N GLU A 469 -2.22 11.39 40.33
CA GLU A 469 -3.44 11.47 39.51
C GLU A 469 -3.11 11.50 38.01
N LYS A 470 -2.01 12.18 37.62
CA LYS A 470 -1.48 12.14 36.25
C LYS A 470 -1.04 10.73 35.85
N LEU A 471 -0.38 10.02 36.77
CA LEU A 471 0.08 8.65 36.54
C LEU A 471 -1.12 7.70 36.37
N THR A 472 -2.15 7.85 37.23
CA THR A 472 -3.39 7.07 37.16
C THR A 472 -4.13 7.29 35.85
N MET A 473 -4.23 8.54 35.38
CA MET A 473 -4.88 8.86 34.10
C MET A 473 -4.10 8.34 32.88
N ALA A 474 -2.77 8.45 32.90
CA ALA A 474 -1.92 7.87 31.85
C ALA A 474 -2.04 6.34 31.80
N GLN A 475 -2.12 5.70 32.97
CA GLN A 475 -2.33 4.26 33.08
C GLN A 475 -3.71 3.84 32.54
N LEU A 476 -4.77 4.58 32.86
CA LEU A 476 -6.12 4.33 32.33
C LEU A 476 -6.16 4.46 30.80
N GLN A 477 -5.51 5.47 30.24
CA GLN A 477 -5.41 5.63 28.79
C GLN A 477 -4.64 4.48 28.13
N LEU A 478 -3.54 4.04 28.74
CA LEU A 478 -2.79 2.87 28.26
C LEU A 478 -3.65 1.59 28.26
N TRP A 479 -4.50 1.42 29.29
CA TRP A 479 -5.47 0.31 29.34
C TRP A 479 -6.49 0.38 28.21
N VAL A 480 -7.07 1.55 27.95
CA VAL A 480 -8.03 1.74 26.86
C VAL A 480 -7.40 1.40 25.51
N VAL A 481 -6.17 1.87 25.28
CA VAL A 481 -5.37 1.54 24.09
C VAL A 481 -5.15 0.03 23.97
N GLY A 482 -4.79 -0.63 25.06
CA GLY A 482 -4.61 -2.09 25.10
C GLY A 482 -5.89 -2.86 24.75
N VAL A 483 -7.04 -2.42 25.29
CA VAL A 483 -8.35 -3.02 24.98
C VAL A 483 -8.73 -2.80 23.51
N GLN A 484 -8.51 -1.60 22.96
CA GLN A 484 -8.76 -1.31 21.55
C GLN A 484 -7.92 -2.19 20.63
N MET A 485 -6.63 -2.36 20.94
CA MET A 485 -5.74 -3.23 20.18
C MET A 485 -6.16 -4.70 20.27
N ALA A 486 -6.53 -5.18 21.46
CA ALA A 486 -6.99 -6.56 21.64
C ALA A 486 -8.28 -6.85 20.88
N LEU A 487 -9.24 -5.91 20.92
CA LEU A 487 -10.49 -6.00 20.17
C LEU A 487 -10.23 -6.12 18.66
N GLU A 488 -9.32 -5.30 18.13
CA GLU A 488 -8.93 -5.31 16.72
C GLU A 488 -8.32 -6.66 16.30
N ILE A 489 -7.39 -7.19 17.11
CA ILE A 489 -6.76 -8.50 16.87
C ILE A 489 -7.82 -9.60 16.77
N VAL A 490 -8.82 -9.58 17.67
CA VAL A 490 -9.92 -10.55 17.66
C VAL A 490 -10.79 -10.39 16.41
N VAL A 491 -11.15 -9.15 16.06
CA VAL A 491 -11.97 -8.82 14.89
C VAL A 491 -11.29 -9.24 13.58
N ASP A 492 -10.01 -8.92 13.43
CA ASP A 492 -9.18 -9.32 12.29
C ASP A 492 -9.04 -10.82 12.17
N PHE A 493 -8.81 -11.50 13.30
CA PHE A 493 -8.71 -12.94 13.34
C PHE A 493 -10.01 -13.60 12.87
N VAL A 494 -11.14 -13.20 13.45
CA VAL A 494 -12.47 -13.72 13.07
C VAL A 494 -12.75 -13.44 11.60
N SER A 495 -12.50 -12.22 11.13
CA SER A 495 -12.69 -11.83 9.73
C SER A 495 -11.82 -12.65 8.77
N CYS A 496 -10.57 -12.91 9.13
CA CYS A 496 -9.68 -13.75 8.34
C CYS A 496 -10.11 -15.22 8.32
N VAL A 497 -10.54 -15.79 9.45
CA VAL A 497 -11.09 -17.15 9.49
C VAL A 497 -12.31 -17.24 8.58
N LEU A 498 -13.23 -16.29 8.65
CA LEU A 498 -14.41 -16.24 7.78
C LEU A 498 -14.02 -16.09 6.30
N ALA A 499 -13.02 -15.29 5.97
CA ALA A 499 -12.51 -15.17 4.59
C ALA A 499 -11.86 -16.47 4.10
N ALA A 500 -11.07 -17.14 4.95
CA ALA A 500 -10.41 -18.40 4.63
C ALA A 500 -11.41 -19.54 4.44
N LEU A 501 -12.47 -19.60 5.26
CA LEU A 501 -13.60 -20.53 5.10
C LEU A 501 -14.31 -20.34 3.75
N ASN A 502 -14.29 -19.12 3.20
CA ASN A 502 -14.84 -18.79 1.89
C ASN A 502 -13.83 -18.95 0.73
N GLY A 503 -12.67 -19.57 0.98
CA GLY A 503 -11.69 -19.94 -0.06
C GLY A 503 -10.70 -18.84 -0.44
N VAL A 504 -10.55 -17.79 0.37
CA VAL A 504 -9.54 -16.74 0.17
C VAL A 504 -8.19 -17.24 0.69
N ASN A 505 -7.22 -17.45 -0.20
CA ASN A 505 -5.87 -17.86 0.20
C ASN A 505 -4.99 -16.65 0.55
N MET A 506 -4.74 -16.45 1.84
CA MET A 506 -3.92 -15.33 2.36
C MET A 506 -2.40 -15.57 2.25
N ALA A 507 -1.94 -16.79 1.94
CA ALA A 507 -0.51 -17.14 1.88
C ALA A 507 0.25 -16.49 0.69
N LEU A 508 -0.44 -15.75 -0.16
CA LEU A 508 0.10 -15.26 -1.44
C LEU A 508 0.97 -14.00 -1.32
N LEU A 509 1.00 -13.35 -0.14
CA LEU A 509 1.68 -12.07 0.05
C LEU A 509 3.14 -12.15 0.51
N GLU A 510 3.67 -13.34 0.81
CA GLU A 510 5.07 -13.50 1.24
C GLU A 510 6.09 -13.00 0.19
N SER A 511 5.71 -13.02 -1.09
CA SER A 511 6.58 -12.65 -2.21
C SER A 511 7.09 -11.19 -2.23
N HIS A 512 6.44 -10.28 -1.49
CA HIS A 512 6.74 -8.84 -1.49
C HIS A 512 7.13 -8.25 -0.13
N SER A 513 7.45 -9.10 0.85
CA SER A 513 7.64 -8.72 2.26
C SER A 513 8.58 -7.54 2.50
N LEU A 514 9.77 -7.51 1.89
CA LEU A 514 10.76 -6.46 2.15
C LEU A 514 10.32 -5.07 1.64
N PHE A 515 9.81 -4.98 0.41
CA PHE A 515 9.26 -3.72 -0.12
C PHE A 515 8.09 -3.25 0.74
N MET A 516 7.18 -4.15 1.10
CA MET A 516 6.01 -3.80 1.89
C MET A 516 6.40 -3.27 3.26
N ALA A 517 7.40 -3.89 3.92
CA ALA A 517 7.90 -3.43 5.21
C ALA A 517 8.43 -1.99 5.14
N PHE A 518 9.34 -1.67 4.20
CA PHE A 518 9.87 -0.32 4.08
C PHE A 518 8.83 0.70 3.60
N PHE A 519 7.92 0.29 2.73
CA PHE A 519 6.81 1.13 2.28
C PHE A 519 5.88 1.49 3.46
N LEU A 520 5.54 0.53 4.33
CA LEU A 520 4.71 0.77 5.50
C LEU A 520 5.42 1.66 6.51
N ILE A 521 6.72 1.47 6.75
CA ILE A 521 7.52 2.38 7.58
C ILE A 521 7.46 3.81 7.00
N TRP A 522 7.67 3.95 5.69
CA TRP A 522 7.60 5.24 5.01
C TRP A 522 6.20 5.88 5.12
N ALA A 523 5.14 5.09 4.95
CA ALA A 523 3.76 5.57 5.09
C ALA A 523 3.43 5.97 6.53
N ALA A 524 3.87 5.19 7.53
CA ALA A 524 3.67 5.46 8.95
C ALA A 524 4.38 6.75 9.39
N VAL A 525 5.66 6.89 9.01
CA VAL A 525 6.45 8.09 9.29
C VAL A 525 5.90 9.31 8.56
N GLY A 526 5.54 9.16 7.27
CA GLY A 526 4.92 10.22 6.49
C GLY A 526 3.61 10.70 7.11
N ASN A 527 2.80 9.79 7.65
CA ASN A 527 1.56 10.11 8.33
C ASN A 527 1.77 10.83 9.68
N VAL A 528 2.79 10.44 10.46
CA VAL A 528 3.20 11.20 11.67
C VAL A 528 3.71 12.59 11.29
N ILE A 529 4.51 12.72 10.24
CA ILE A 529 4.99 13.99 9.70
C ILE A 529 3.81 14.90 9.34
N ILE A 530 2.85 14.39 8.57
CA ILE A 530 1.64 15.16 8.18
C ILE A 530 0.88 15.59 9.44
N SER A 531 0.62 14.66 10.36
CA SER A 531 -0.12 14.94 11.59
C SER A 531 0.57 16.00 12.46
N ALA A 532 1.88 15.86 12.69
CA ALA A 532 2.67 16.82 13.46
C ALA A 532 2.60 18.23 12.86
N ASN A 533 2.85 18.36 11.55
CA ASN A 533 2.85 19.65 10.88
C ASN A 533 1.45 20.32 10.87
N MET A 534 0.37 19.51 10.77
CA MET A 534 -1.00 20.03 10.84
C MET A 534 -1.42 20.44 12.24
N LEU A 535 -0.92 19.76 13.27
CA LEU A 535 -1.19 20.06 14.68
C LEU A 535 -0.29 21.16 15.24
N LEU A 536 0.73 21.61 14.51
CA LEU A 536 1.62 22.65 14.99
C LEU A 536 0.87 23.97 15.24
N ARG A 537 1.15 24.66 16.35
CA ARG A 537 0.59 25.99 16.64
C ARG A 537 1.11 27.02 15.64
N ASP A 538 0.21 27.88 15.15
CA ASP A 538 0.53 28.97 14.21
C ASP A 538 0.75 30.32 14.91
N ASP A 539 0.65 30.34 16.24
CA ASP A 539 0.63 31.57 17.02
C ASP A 539 2.03 32.11 17.28
N ALA A 540 2.19 33.40 16.96
CA ALA A 540 3.30 34.23 17.38
C ALA A 540 2.96 34.79 18.77
N SER A 541 3.09 33.97 19.81
CA SER A 541 3.18 34.44 21.18
C SER A 541 4.60 34.22 21.68
#